data_AF-A0AAV6XNB0-F1
#
_entry.id   AF-A0AAV6XNB0-F1
#
_cell.length_a   1.000
_cell.length_b   1.000
_cell.length_c   1.000
_cell.angle_alpha   90.00
_cell.angle_beta   90.00
_cell.angle_gamma   90.00
#
_symmetry.space_group_name_H-M   'P 1'
#
loop_
_entity.id
_entity.type
_entity.pdbx_description
1 polymer ?
#
loop_
_entity_poly.entity_id
_entity_poly.type
_entity_poly.pdbx_seq_one_letter_code
_entity_poly.pdbx_strand_id
1 'polypeptide(L)'
;MESFHDLLSLAIYNLNWSLPTSASALTAHETRTNFRTWLSAVEADLETCKDGFQYAPFEVRNIVLENLDKSTKLVRNSLAIMCKIDDRIKSHEEPSDVDRIRSTKGKQHTGDHREPIWLSLEDKMLLHGSKQTMNPDVIVAADGSGNYTRIIDALNVVPLNSDLRFVIYVKKGIYYENVRVEKEKWNIMMFGDGMDNTIVSGNLSIASGTPTILTATFAAYGKGFIARDMGFQNTARAAMYQAVALLSKSDQSVFYRCSIDAYQDTLYTQSNRQFY
;
A
#
# COMPACT_ATOMS: atom_id res chain seq x y z
N MET A 1 3.78 4.93 21.19
CA MET A 1 4.62 6.05 20.71
C MET A 1 5.34 5.72 19.41
N GLU A 2 5.97 4.54 19.26
CA GLU A 2 6.63 4.16 17.99
C GLU A 2 5.68 4.17 16.78
N SER A 3 4.50 3.56 16.90
CA SER A 3 3.47 3.62 15.84
C SER A 3 3.04 5.05 15.45
N PHE A 4 3.14 6.04 16.35
CA PHE A 4 2.82 7.43 16.04
C PHE A 4 3.94 8.08 15.21
N HIS A 5 5.19 7.83 15.57
CA HIS A 5 6.34 8.33 14.81
C HIS A 5 6.32 7.78 13.37
N ASP A 6 6.02 6.50 13.20
CA ASP A 6 5.95 5.86 11.88
C ASP A 6 4.80 6.42 11.03
N LEU A 7 3.62 6.58 11.62
CA LEU A 7 2.47 7.18 10.95
C LEU A 7 2.73 8.64 10.55
N LEU A 8 3.35 9.43 11.43
CA LEU A 8 3.72 10.81 11.11
C LEU A 8 4.80 10.87 10.03
N SER A 9 5.76 9.96 10.06
CA SER A 9 6.81 9.80 9.04
C SER A 9 6.23 9.44 7.67
N LEU A 10 5.17 8.63 7.62
CA LEU A 10 4.41 8.30 6.41
C LEU A 10 3.55 9.48 5.93
N ALA A 11 2.90 10.21 6.85
CA ALA A 11 2.17 11.43 6.53
C ALA A 11 3.10 12.48 5.90
N ILE A 12 4.28 12.72 6.48
CA ILE A 12 5.28 13.65 5.92
C ILE A 12 5.77 13.17 4.56
N TYR A 13 6.00 11.87 4.39
CA TYR A 13 6.40 11.28 3.11
C TYR A 13 5.35 11.58 2.02
N ASN A 14 4.08 11.28 2.27
CA ASN A 14 3.00 11.55 1.31
C ASN A 14 2.81 13.06 1.06
N LEU A 15 3.00 13.90 2.09
CA LEU A 15 2.97 15.36 1.94
C LEU A 15 4.06 15.86 1.01
N ASN A 16 5.30 15.37 1.15
CA ASN A 16 6.41 15.78 0.27
C ASN A 16 6.13 15.45 -1.20
N TRP A 17 5.51 14.30 -1.46
CA TRP A 17 5.06 13.93 -2.81
C TRP A 17 3.90 14.77 -3.32
N SER A 18 3.06 15.27 -2.43
CA SER A 18 1.97 16.18 -2.80
C SER A 18 2.45 17.58 -3.18
N LEU A 19 3.70 17.99 -2.93
CA LEU A 19 4.14 19.34 -3.29
C LEU A 19 4.34 19.48 -4.82
N PRO A 20 3.50 20.26 -5.53
CA PRO A 20 3.65 20.41 -6.97
C PRO A 20 4.93 21.19 -7.29
N THR A 21 5.69 20.73 -8.28
CA THR A 21 6.88 21.45 -8.79
C THR A 21 6.50 22.74 -9.53
N SER A 22 5.26 22.86 -10.03
CA SER A 22 4.70 24.09 -10.60
C SER A 22 3.17 24.11 -10.56
N ALA A 23 2.57 25.31 -10.60
CA ALA A 23 1.11 25.47 -10.72
C ALA A 23 0.55 24.93 -12.05
N SER A 24 1.34 24.94 -13.13
CA SER A 24 0.94 24.39 -14.43
C SER A 24 0.79 22.87 -14.41
N ALA A 25 1.48 22.16 -13.50
CA ALA A 25 1.39 20.71 -13.36
C ALA A 25 -0.02 20.22 -12.98
N LEU A 26 -0.84 21.07 -12.34
CA LEU A 26 -2.21 20.75 -11.92
C LEU A 26 -3.22 20.70 -13.08
N THR A 27 -2.82 21.13 -14.29
CA THR A 27 -3.65 20.99 -15.49
C THR A 27 -3.76 19.54 -15.94
N ALA A 28 -2.75 18.70 -15.66
CA ALA A 28 -2.79 17.28 -15.96
C ALA A 28 -3.69 16.51 -14.99
N HIS A 29 -4.63 15.72 -15.54
CA HIS A 29 -5.55 14.90 -14.76
C HIS A 29 -4.84 13.90 -13.82
N GLU A 30 -3.75 13.29 -14.30
CA GLU A 30 -2.94 12.35 -13.50
C GLU A 30 -2.31 13.03 -12.29
N THR A 31 -1.74 14.22 -12.45
CA THR A 31 -1.16 15.00 -11.35
C THR A 31 -2.22 15.33 -10.29
N ARG A 32 -3.42 15.76 -10.70
CA ARG A 32 -4.52 16.02 -9.75
C ARG A 32 -4.95 14.77 -9.00
N THR A 33 -5.04 13.65 -9.72
CA THR A 33 -5.41 12.35 -9.15
C THR A 33 -4.37 11.87 -8.13
N ASN A 34 -3.08 12.00 -8.44
CA ASN A 34 -1.98 11.68 -7.52
C ASN A 34 -2.02 12.58 -6.28
N PHE A 35 -2.17 13.89 -6.46
CA PHE A 35 -2.25 14.85 -5.37
C PHE A 35 -3.40 14.53 -4.41
N ARG A 36 -4.60 14.26 -4.95
CA ARG A 36 -5.77 13.86 -4.15
C ARG A 36 -5.49 12.56 -3.40
N THR A 37 -4.89 11.57 -4.05
CA THR A 37 -4.54 10.28 -3.45
C THR A 37 -3.61 10.48 -2.25
N TRP A 38 -2.50 11.20 -2.44
CA TRP A 38 -1.51 11.40 -1.38
C TRP A 38 -2.05 12.26 -0.24
N LEU A 39 -2.79 13.34 -0.52
CA LEU A 39 -3.43 14.12 0.56
C LEU A 39 -4.46 13.30 1.34
N SER A 40 -5.26 12.46 0.69
CA SER A 40 -6.17 11.55 1.37
C SER A 40 -5.42 10.53 2.24
N ALA A 41 -4.25 10.05 1.80
CA ALA A 41 -3.39 9.20 2.61
C ALA A 41 -2.82 9.93 3.84
N VAL A 42 -2.42 11.20 3.69
CA VAL A 42 -2.00 12.05 4.82
C VAL A 42 -3.13 12.20 5.83
N GLU A 43 -4.36 12.47 5.37
CA GLU A 43 -5.52 12.58 6.26
C GLU A 43 -5.75 11.28 7.02
N ALA A 44 -5.74 10.12 6.34
CA ALA A 44 -5.91 8.81 6.97
C ALA A 44 -4.83 8.54 8.04
N ASP A 45 -3.59 8.94 7.78
CA ASP A 45 -2.48 8.78 8.73
C ASP A 45 -2.62 9.68 9.95
N LEU A 46 -3.07 10.92 9.76
CA LEU A 46 -3.35 11.84 10.85
C LEU A 46 -4.53 11.37 11.71
N GLU A 47 -5.60 10.82 11.12
CA GLU A 47 -6.71 10.25 11.88
C GLU A 47 -6.28 8.99 12.65
N THR A 48 -5.51 8.09 12.01
CA THR A 48 -4.96 6.91 12.69
C THR A 48 -4.02 7.32 13.85
N CYS A 49 -3.25 8.40 13.67
CA CYS A 49 -2.46 8.99 14.74
C CYS A 49 -3.33 9.41 15.93
N LYS A 50 -4.47 10.08 15.69
CA LYS A 50 -5.37 10.53 16.77
C LYS A 50 -5.94 9.36 17.56
N ASP A 51 -6.36 8.30 16.88
CA ASP A 51 -6.88 7.08 17.52
C ASP A 51 -5.84 6.45 18.46
N GLY A 52 -4.56 6.52 18.10
CA GLY A 52 -3.44 6.04 18.91
C GLY A 52 -3.27 6.74 20.27
N PHE A 53 -3.87 7.93 20.47
CA PHE A 53 -3.81 8.67 21.75
C PHE A 53 -5.07 8.51 22.60
N GLN A 54 -6.02 7.65 22.23
CA GLN A 54 -7.27 7.50 22.98
C GLN A 54 -7.05 7.13 24.47
N TYR A 55 -5.97 6.40 24.77
CA TYR A 55 -5.60 5.96 26.12
C TYR A 55 -4.41 6.73 26.73
N ALA A 56 -3.93 7.80 26.08
CA ALA A 56 -2.84 8.61 26.62
C ALA A 56 -3.33 9.49 27.80
N PRO A 57 -2.43 9.92 28.71
CA PRO A 57 -2.77 10.88 29.76
C PRO A 57 -3.43 12.14 29.19
N PHE A 58 -4.39 12.70 29.93
CA PHE A 58 -5.26 13.78 29.46
C PHE A 58 -4.50 14.99 28.92
N GLU A 59 -3.44 15.41 29.61
CA GLU A 59 -2.61 16.56 29.26
C GLU A 59 -1.88 16.34 27.93
N VAL A 60 -1.28 15.16 27.75
CA VAL A 60 -0.56 14.78 26.53
C VAL A 60 -1.54 14.63 25.37
N ARG A 61 -2.66 13.94 25.61
CA ARG A 61 -3.70 13.71 24.62
C ARG A 61 -4.23 15.03 24.07
N ASN A 62 -4.58 16.00 24.91
CA ASN A 62 -5.16 17.26 24.43
C ASN A 62 -4.19 18.07 23.57
N ILE A 63 -2.92 18.20 23.99
CA ILE A 63 -1.91 18.93 23.23
C ILE A 63 -1.69 18.28 21.87
N VAL A 64 -1.57 16.95 21.82
CA VAL A 64 -1.34 16.22 20.56
C VAL A 64 -2.57 16.29 19.66
N LEU A 65 -3.76 16.03 20.19
CA LEU A 65 -5.00 16.05 19.40
C LEU A 65 -5.30 17.45 18.83
N GLU A 66 -5.04 18.52 19.58
CA GLU A 66 -5.23 19.89 19.08
C GLU A 66 -4.31 20.18 17.88
N ASN A 67 -3.04 19.77 17.95
CA ASN A 67 -2.09 19.97 16.85
C ASN A 67 -2.43 19.08 15.64
N LEU A 68 -2.79 17.82 15.86
CA LEU A 68 -3.21 16.92 14.78
C LEU A 68 -4.50 17.40 14.12
N ASP A 69 -5.44 17.97 14.87
CA ASP A 69 -6.68 18.53 14.32
C ASP A 69 -6.40 19.76 13.44
N LYS A 70 -5.51 20.67 13.86
CA LYS A 70 -5.05 21.80 13.03
C LYS A 70 -4.42 21.30 11.72
N SER A 71 -3.51 20.33 11.79
CA SER A 71 -2.89 19.74 10.58
C SER A 71 -3.92 19.05 9.68
N THR A 72 -4.86 18.31 10.26
CA THR A 72 -5.95 17.65 9.51
C THR A 72 -6.81 18.68 8.77
N LYS A 73 -7.16 19.80 9.42
CA LYS A 73 -7.91 20.90 8.79
C LYS A 73 -7.17 21.51 7.60
N LEU A 74 -5.85 21.68 7.70
CA LEU A 74 -5.05 22.17 6.57
C LEU A 74 -5.09 21.19 5.37
N VAL A 75 -4.93 19.90 5.63
CA VAL A 75 -5.04 18.85 4.59
C VAL A 75 -6.43 18.84 3.96
N ARG A 76 -7.49 18.93 4.76
CA ARG A 76 -8.88 19.01 4.28
C ARG A 76 -9.14 20.25 3.42
N ASN A 77 -8.58 21.40 3.79
CA ASN A 77 -8.67 22.61 2.97
C ASN A 77 -7.99 22.42 1.61
N SER A 78 -6.78 21.82 1.60
CA SER A 78 -6.06 21.51 0.36
C SER A 78 -6.83 20.53 -0.54
N LEU A 79 -7.45 19.49 0.04
CA LEU A 79 -8.34 18.56 -0.67
C LEU A 79 -9.56 19.28 -1.25
N ALA A 80 -10.21 20.17 -0.48
CA ALA A 80 -11.36 20.93 -0.93
C ALA A 80 -11.01 21.87 -2.10
N ILE A 81 -9.84 22.52 -2.05
CA ILE A 81 -9.31 23.33 -3.17
C ILE A 81 -9.11 22.45 -4.41
N MET A 82 -8.51 21.26 -4.26
CA MET A 82 -8.29 20.35 -5.38
C MET A 82 -9.59 19.90 -6.03
N CYS A 83 -10.62 19.59 -5.24
CA CYS A 83 -11.96 19.28 -5.76
C CYS A 83 -12.53 20.45 -6.57
N LYS A 84 -12.39 21.69 -6.09
CA LYS A 84 -12.85 22.89 -6.82
C LYS A 84 -12.07 23.14 -8.11
N ILE A 85 -10.78 22.85 -8.15
CA ILE A 85 -9.97 22.93 -9.38
C ILE A 85 -10.47 21.89 -10.38
N ASP A 86 -10.70 20.65 -9.94
CA ASP A 86 -11.17 19.57 -10.80
C ASP A 86 -12.57 19.86 -11.38
N ASP A 87 -13.48 20.39 -10.58
CA ASP A 87 -14.81 20.85 -11.03
C ASP A 87 -14.73 21.93 -12.11
N ARG A 88 -13.79 22.89 -11.97
CA ARG A 88 -13.58 23.97 -12.95
C ARG A 88 -12.95 23.49 -14.25
N ILE A 89 -12.03 22.54 -14.20
CA ILE A 89 -11.42 21.98 -15.41
C ILE A 89 -12.45 21.17 -16.19
N LYS A 90 -13.23 20.34 -15.50
CA LYS A 90 -14.34 19.57 -16.10
C LYS A 90 -15.41 20.45 -16.75
N SER A 91 -15.62 21.67 -16.25
CA SER A 91 -16.59 22.60 -16.85
C SER A 91 -16.05 23.37 -18.06
N HIS A 92 -14.75 23.30 -18.34
CA HIS A 92 -14.09 23.97 -19.49
C HIS A 92 -13.61 22.99 -20.58
N GLU A 93 -13.61 21.68 -20.31
CA GLU A 93 -13.36 20.65 -21.32
C GLU A 93 -14.67 20.31 -22.04
N GLU A 94 -14.75 20.57 -23.35
CA GLU A 94 -15.77 19.91 -24.19
C GLU A 94 -15.54 18.40 -24.14
N PRO A 95 -16.60 17.57 -24.08
CA PRO A 95 -16.44 16.13 -23.99
C PRO A 95 -15.67 15.61 -25.20
N SER A 96 -14.47 15.08 -24.94
CA SER A 96 -13.63 14.47 -25.97
C SER A 96 -14.35 13.29 -26.63
N ASP A 97 -14.02 12.92 -27.88
CA ASP A 97 -14.62 11.74 -28.54
C ASP A 97 -14.37 10.43 -27.76
N VAL A 98 -13.38 10.42 -26.86
CA VAL A 98 -13.13 9.32 -25.89
C VAL A 98 -14.27 9.22 -24.86
N ASP A 99 -14.84 10.34 -24.44
CA ASP A 99 -16.00 10.39 -23.54
C ASP A 99 -17.32 10.06 -24.25
N ARG A 100 -17.41 10.29 -25.58
CA ARG A 100 -18.57 9.85 -26.39
C ARG A 100 -18.63 8.34 -26.58
N ILE A 101 -17.49 7.65 -26.64
CA ILE A 101 -17.43 6.18 -26.62
C ILE A 101 -17.91 5.62 -25.27
N ARG A 102 -17.71 6.35 -24.15
CA ARG A 102 -18.23 5.98 -22.82
C ARG A 102 -19.75 6.10 -22.70
N SER A 103 -20.37 7.05 -23.40
CA SER A 103 -21.81 7.34 -23.24
C SER A 103 -22.73 6.47 -24.12
N THR A 104 -22.25 5.95 -25.26
CA THR A 104 -23.08 5.17 -26.21
C THR A 104 -23.03 3.65 -26.06
N LYS A 105 -22.23 3.11 -25.12
CA LYS A 105 -22.31 1.68 -24.71
C LYS A 105 -22.96 1.51 -23.34
N GLY A 106 -24.11 2.15 -23.14
CA GLY A 106 -25.11 1.64 -22.20
C GLY A 106 -25.81 0.43 -22.81
N LYS A 107 -25.23 -0.78 -22.68
CA LYS A 107 -25.92 -2.07 -22.83
C LYS A 107 -24.99 -3.23 -22.47
N GLN A 108 -25.34 -3.92 -21.39
CA GLN A 108 -24.85 -5.23 -20.93
C GLN A 108 -23.33 -5.33 -20.69
N HIS A 109 -22.89 -5.15 -19.44
CA HIS A 109 -21.56 -5.59 -19.01
C HIS A 109 -21.68 -6.86 -18.19
N THR A 110 -21.53 -8.00 -18.87
CA THR A 110 -21.01 -9.23 -18.26
C THR A 110 -19.61 -8.93 -17.72
N GLY A 111 -19.31 -9.36 -16.49
CA GLY A 111 -18.14 -8.93 -15.70
C GLY A 111 -16.79 -9.06 -16.41
N ASP A 112 -16.21 -7.93 -16.79
CA ASP A 112 -14.86 -7.82 -17.35
C ASP A 112 -13.98 -7.04 -16.35
N HIS A 113 -13.08 -7.77 -15.68
CA HIS A 113 -12.18 -7.26 -14.64
C HIS A 113 -11.09 -6.40 -15.27
N ARG A 114 -11.37 -5.12 -15.53
CA ARG A 114 -10.37 -4.22 -16.11
C ARG A 114 -9.34 -3.82 -15.06
N GLU A 115 -8.10 -4.24 -15.29
CA GLU A 115 -6.94 -3.84 -14.49
C GLU A 115 -6.80 -2.32 -14.39
N PRO A 116 -6.16 -1.81 -13.31
CA PRO A 116 -6.00 -0.38 -13.13
C PRO A 116 -5.22 0.29 -14.26
N ILE A 117 -5.57 1.54 -14.56
CA ILE A 117 -4.93 2.34 -15.63
C ILE A 117 -3.47 2.66 -15.28
N TRP A 118 -3.17 2.81 -13.98
CA TRP A 118 -1.81 3.09 -13.50
C TRP A 118 -0.87 1.87 -13.57
N LEU A 119 -1.40 0.68 -13.83
CA LEU A 119 -0.59 -0.52 -13.94
C LEU A 119 0.11 -0.54 -15.31
N SER A 120 1.44 -0.52 -15.29
CA SER A 120 2.26 -0.47 -16.49
C SER A 120 2.09 -1.74 -17.35
N LEU A 121 2.36 -1.63 -18.65
CA LEU A 121 2.32 -2.80 -19.55
C LEU A 121 3.34 -3.87 -19.13
N GLU A 122 4.52 -3.44 -18.68
CA GLU A 122 5.58 -4.32 -18.17
C GLU A 122 5.11 -5.11 -16.95
N ASP A 123 4.46 -4.44 -16.00
CA ASP A 123 3.91 -5.10 -14.82
C ASP A 123 2.78 -6.07 -15.19
N LYS A 124 1.91 -5.72 -16.16
CA LYS A 124 0.88 -6.64 -16.67
C LYS A 124 1.50 -7.89 -17.27
N MET A 125 2.57 -7.74 -18.04
CA MET A 125 3.32 -8.89 -18.58
C MET A 125 3.91 -9.74 -17.46
N LEU A 126 4.44 -9.12 -16.39
CA LEU A 126 4.90 -9.84 -15.21
C LEU A 126 3.76 -10.50 -14.43
N LEU A 127 2.56 -9.92 -14.36
CA LEU A 127 1.42 -10.54 -13.66
C LEU A 127 0.87 -11.75 -14.40
N HIS A 128 0.74 -11.67 -15.73
CA HIS A 128 0.15 -12.75 -16.55
C HIS A 128 1.19 -13.72 -17.13
N GLY A 129 2.46 -13.36 -17.10
CA GLY A 129 3.56 -14.17 -17.63
C GLY A 129 3.79 -15.46 -16.84
N SER A 130 4.59 -16.37 -17.42
CA SER A 130 5.00 -17.59 -16.71
C SER A 130 6.13 -17.29 -15.74
N LYS A 131 6.30 -18.14 -14.70
CA LYS A 131 7.39 -17.95 -13.73
C LYS A 131 8.78 -18.03 -14.38
N GLN A 132 8.91 -18.79 -15.47
CA GLN A 132 10.16 -18.93 -16.21
C GLN A 132 10.58 -17.64 -16.93
N THR A 133 9.63 -16.73 -17.19
CA THR A 133 9.92 -15.42 -17.79
C THR A 133 10.27 -14.35 -16.76
N MET A 134 10.15 -14.67 -15.46
CA MET A 134 10.59 -13.78 -14.39
C MET A 134 12.06 -14.04 -14.12
N ASN A 135 12.91 -13.04 -14.36
CA ASN A 135 14.31 -13.07 -14.00
C ASN A 135 14.44 -12.45 -12.60
N PRO A 136 14.57 -13.25 -11.51
CA PRO A 136 14.71 -12.70 -10.17
C PRO A 136 16.09 -12.08 -9.97
N ASP A 137 16.14 -10.92 -9.32
CA ASP A 137 17.37 -10.30 -8.84
C ASP A 137 17.93 -11.06 -7.63
N VAL A 138 17.03 -11.56 -6.78
CA VAL A 138 17.36 -12.36 -5.59
C VAL A 138 16.36 -13.49 -5.37
N ILE A 139 16.86 -14.58 -4.82
CA ILE A 139 16.09 -15.77 -4.48
C ILE A 139 16.14 -15.99 -2.97
N VAL A 140 14.97 -16.13 -2.36
CA VAL A 140 14.80 -16.52 -0.95
C VAL A 140 14.37 -17.99 -0.92
N ALA A 141 15.07 -18.81 -0.14
CA ALA A 141 14.72 -20.21 0.06
C ALA A 141 15.05 -20.65 1.48
N ALA A 142 14.03 -21.07 2.24
CA ALA A 142 14.19 -21.53 3.63
C ALA A 142 15.14 -22.74 3.77
N ASP A 143 15.30 -23.54 2.70
CA ASP A 143 16.21 -24.70 2.65
C ASP A 143 17.68 -24.33 2.37
N GLY A 144 17.98 -23.04 2.18
CA GLY A 144 19.33 -22.55 1.86
C GLY A 144 19.73 -22.65 0.39
N SER A 145 18.83 -23.08 -0.50
CA SER A 145 19.10 -23.20 -1.95
C SER A 145 18.98 -21.87 -2.73
N GLY A 146 18.81 -20.74 -2.04
CA GLY A 146 18.68 -19.39 -2.58
C GLY A 146 19.84 -18.49 -2.16
N ASN A 147 19.74 -17.20 -2.47
CA ASN A 147 20.68 -16.18 -1.99
C ASN A 147 20.51 -15.90 -0.50
N TYR A 148 19.26 -15.95 -0.01
CA TYR A 148 18.90 -15.71 1.38
C TYR A 148 17.96 -16.80 1.89
N THR A 149 17.96 -17.03 3.21
CA THR A 149 17.01 -17.93 3.87
C THR A 149 15.77 -17.20 4.38
N ARG A 150 15.85 -15.87 4.49
CA ARG A 150 14.82 -14.99 5.07
C ARG A 150 14.44 -13.89 4.10
N ILE A 151 13.19 -13.46 4.16
CA ILE A 151 12.67 -12.39 3.31
C ILE A 151 13.25 -11.04 3.73
N ILE A 152 13.38 -10.81 5.04
CA ILE A 152 13.94 -9.56 5.59
C ILE A 152 15.38 -9.33 5.10
N ASP A 153 16.18 -10.39 5.00
CA ASP A 153 17.56 -10.29 4.54
C ASP A 153 17.64 -9.92 3.05
N ALA A 154 16.72 -10.45 2.22
CA ALA A 154 16.62 -10.07 0.81
C ALA A 154 16.19 -8.61 0.62
N LEU A 155 15.34 -8.06 1.51
CA LEU A 155 14.94 -6.65 1.45
C LEU A 155 16.11 -5.69 1.70
N ASN A 156 17.13 -6.12 2.46
CA ASN A 156 18.28 -5.25 2.78
C ASN A 156 19.09 -4.85 1.55
N VAL A 157 19.15 -5.71 0.52
CA VAL A 157 19.93 -5.42 -0.71
C VAL A 157 19.15 -4.67 -1.79
N VAL A 158 17.84 -4.48 -1.61
CA VAL A 158 17.03 -3.72 -2.55
C VAL A 158 17.52 -2.26 -2.59
N PRO A 159 17.84 -1.69 -3.77
CA PRO A 159 18.21 -0.29 -3.88
C PRO A 159 17.11 0.65 -3.39
N LEU A 160 17.50 1.71 -2.68
CA LEU A 160 16.55 2.71 -2.18
C LEU A 160 16.10 3.63 -3.31
N ASN A 161 14.80 3.94 -3.34
CA ASN A 161 14.15 4.88 -4.24
C ASN A 161 14.43 4.58 -5.73
N SER A 162 14.54 3.30 -6.09
CA SER A 162 14.78 2.85 -7.46
C SER A 162 13.53 2.96 -8.32
N ASP A 163 13.66 3.56 -9.50
CA ASP A 163 12.61 3.54 -10.52
C ASP A 163 12.56 2.20 -11.29
N LEU A 164 13.59 1.36 -11.16
CA LEU A 164 13.62 0.01 -11.72
C LEU A 164 12.91 -0.99 -10.82
N ARG A 165 12.21 -1.93 -11.44
CA ARG A 165 11.57 -3.10 -10.82
C ARG A 165 12.62 -4.03 -10.24
N PHE A 166 12.55 -4.30 -8.93
CA PHE A 166 13.41 -5.28 -8.25
C PHE A 166 12.61 -6.54 -7.93
N VAL A 167 13.03 -7.69 -8.45
CA VAL A 167 12.28 -8.94 -8.42
C VAL A 167 12.86 -9.91 -7.38
N ILE A 168 12.04 -10.25 -6.40
CA ILE A 168 12.34 -11.21 -5.33
C ILE A 168 11.54 -12.48 -5.58
N TYR A 169 12.22 -13.60 -5.83
CA TYR A 169 11.58 -14.92 -5.87
C TYR A 169 11.67 -15.57 -4.49
N VAL A 170 10.52 -15.90 -3.90
CA VAL A 170 10.43 -16.62 -2.64
C VAL A 170 9.99 -18.05 -2.93
N LYS A 171 10.89 -19.03 -2.73
CA LYS A 171 10.57 -20.45 -2.93
C LYS A 171 9.55 -20.94 -1.91
N LYS A 172 8.89 -22.05 -2.22
CA LYS A 172 7.97 -22.75 -1.33
C LYS A 172 8.54 -22.92 0.08
N GLY A 173 7.70 -22.72 1.07
CA GLY A 173 8.05 -22.74 2.48
C GLY A 173 7.11 -21.87 3.29
N ILE A 174 7.20 -22.03 4.61
CA ILE A 174 6.55 -21.16 5.59
C ILE A 174 7.63 -20.30 6.23
N TYR A 175 7.52 -18.99 6.04
CA TYR A 175 8.46 -17.99 6.53
C TYR A 175 7.84 -17.29 7.74
N TYR A 176 8.28 -17.68 8.94
CA TYR A 176 7.81 -17.09 10.20
C TYR A 176 8.52 -15.75 10.47
N GLU A 177 8.02 -14.67 9.87
CA GLU A 177 8.63 -13.35 9.88
C GLU A 177 7.58 -12.24 9.87
N ASN A 178 7.81 -11.17 10.63
CA ASN A 178 7.05 -9.92 10.48
C ASN A 178 7.77 -8.99 9.49
N VAL A 179 7.37 -9.06 8.22
CA VAL A 179 8.05 -8.38 7.10
C VAL A 179 7.52 -6.96 6.94
N ARG A 180 8.43 -6.00 6.70
CA ARG A 180 8.13 -4.60 6.41
C ARG A 180 8.87 -4.18 5.14
N VAL A 181 8.13 -3.80 4.10
CA VAL A 181 8.69 -3.17 2.90
C VAL A 181 8.64 -1.67 3.11
N GLU A 182 9.76 -1.12 3.56
CA GLU A 182 9.89 0.30 3.94
C GLU A 182 9.54 1.26 2.80
N LYS A 183 9.17 2.50 3.15
CA LYS A 183 8.66 3.50 2.18
C LYS A 183 9.69 3.91 1.12
N GLU A 184 10.98 3.75 1.39
CA GLU A 184 12.09 3.99 0.45
C GLU A 184 12.32 2.79 -0.50
N LYS A 185 11.70 1.63 -0.26
CA LYS A 185 11.92 0.41 -1.03
C LYS A 185 10.89 0.30 -2.17
N TRP A 186 11.13 1.02 -3.25
CA TRP A 186 10.18 1.16 -4.36
C TRP A 186 10.23 0.01 -5.35
N ASN A 187 9.11 -0.18 -6.07
CA ASN A 187 9.01 -1.04 -7.24
C ASN A 187 9.48 -2.48 -7.00
N ILE A 188 9.31 -3.00 -5.79
CA ILE A 188 9.58 -4.41 -5.51
C ILE A 188 8.45 -5.25 -6.10
N MET A 189 8.79 -6.30 -6.83
CA MET A 189 7.91 -7.43 -7.08
C MET A 189 8.40 -8.63 -6.29
N MET A 190 7.52 -9.21 -5.48
CA MET A 190 7.76 -10.45 -4.78
C MET A 190 6.83 -11.53 -5.33
N PHE A 191 7.36 -12.68 -5.71
CA PHE A 191 6.54 -13.78 -6.19
C PHE A 191 6.91 -15.12 -5.58
N GLY A 192 5.91 -15.98 -5.42
CA GLY A 192 6.05 -17.28 -4.76
C GLY A 192 5.85 -18.49 -5.68
N ASP A 193 6.00 -19.68 -5.11
CA ASP A 193 5.67 -20.97 -5.72
C ASP A 193 4.17 -21.29 -5.75
N GLY A 194 3.31 -20.38 -5.28
CA GLY A 194 1.86 -20.53 -5.21
C GLY A 194 1.34 -20.04 -3.86
N MET A 195 0.12 -19.51 -3.84
CA MET A 195 -0.44 -18.88 -2.64
C MET A 195 -0.54 -19.81 -1.42
N ASP A 196 -0.66 -21.13 -1.66
CA ASP A 196 -0.71 -22.15 -0.60
C ASP A 196 0.66 -22.79 -0.32
N ASN A 197 1.68 -22.47 -1.12
CA ASN A 197 3.00 -23.09 -1.04
C ASN A 197 4.07 -22.14 -0.48
N THR A 198 3.89 -20.84 -0.64
CA THR A 198 4.83 -19.81 -0.19
C THR A 198 4.11 -18.86 0.74
N ILE A 199 4.26 -19.08 2.05
CA ILE A 199 3.45 -18.43 3.07
C ILE A 199 4.35 -17.61 4.00
N VAL A 200 4.04 -16.33 4.17
CA VAL A 200 4.59 -15.51 5.25
C VAL A 200 3.62 -15.59 6.43
N SER A 201 4.12 -16.00 7.59
CA SER A 201 3.31 -16.29 8.77
C SER A 201 3.79 -15.52 9.99
N GLY A 202 2.86 -15.00 10.78
CA GLY A 202 3.11 -14.31 12.04
C GLY A 202 1.95 -14.50 13.02
N ASN A 203 2.08 -14.01 14.25
CA ASN A 203 1.06 -14.20 15.29
C ASN A 203 0.91 -13.01 16.26
N LEU A 204 1.38 -11.82 15.87
CA LEU A 204 1.24 -10.61 16.68
C LEU A 204 -0.23 -10.18 16.76
N SER A 205 -0.65 -9.67 17.91
CA SER A 205 -2.00 -9.16 18.12
C SER A 205 -2.08 -8.04 19.17
N ILE A 206 -3.25 -7.41 19.27
CA ILE A 206 -3.51 -6.45 20.36
C ILE A 206 -3.40 -7.11 21.74
N ALA A 207 -3.93 -8.33 21.91
CA ALA A 207 -3.85 -9.05 23.17
C ALA A 207 -2.39 -9.38 23.59
N SER A 208 -1.44 -9.45 22.65
CA SER A 208 0.00 -9.59 22.97
C SER A 208 0.69 -8.27 23.30
N GLY A 209 -0.05 -7.16 23.43
CA GLY A 209 0.48 -5.83 23.72
C GLY A 209 1.00 -5.08 22.49
N THR A 210 0.75 -5.59 21.27
CA THR A 210 1.18 -4.97 20.02
C THR A 210 0.06 -4.07 19.47
N PRO A 211 0.29 -2.76 19.26
CA PRO A 211 -0.70 -1.89 18.61
C PRO A 211 -1.16 -2.44 17.27
N THR A 212 -2.44 -2.28 16.90
CA THR A 212 -3.06 -2.93 15.73
C THR A 212 -2.24 -2.78 14.46
N ILE A 213 -1.76 -1.57 14.16
CA ILE A 213 -0.96 -1.30 12.95
C ILE A 213 0.36 -2.07 12.90
N LEU A 214 0.93 -2.40 14.06
CA LEU A 214 2.17 -3.16 14.20
C LEU A 214 1.94 -4.67 14.23
N THR A 215 0.69 -5.14 14.32
CA THR A 215 0.36 -6.57 14.31
C THR A 215 0.53 -7.25 12.94
N ALA A 216 0.68 -6.46 11.88
CA ALA A 216 0.77 -6.97 10.51
C ALA A 216 1.85 -8.05 10.38
N THR A 217 1.51 -9.20 9.78
CA THR A 217 2.53 -10.19 9.40
C THR A 217 3.36 -9.65 8.24
N PHE A 218 2.72 -9.09 7.22
CA PHE A 218 3.38 -8.41 6.13
C PHE A 218 2.85 -6.99 5.99
N ALA A 219 3.73 -5.99 5.91
CA ALA A 219 3.34 -4.61 5.65
C ALA A 219 4.09 -4.04 4.43
N ALA A 220 3.35 -3.46 3.49
CA ALA A 220 3.89 -2.80 2.30
C ALA A 220 3.69 -1.28 2.37
N TYR A 221 4.80 -0.52 2.40
CA TYR A 221 4.79 0.94 2.38
C TYR A 221 5.41 1.52 1.11
N GLY A 222 6.48 0.92 0.60
CA GLY A 222 7.16 1.37 -0.62
C GLY A 222 6.25 1.33 -1.85
N LYS A 223 6.22 2.42 -2.65
CA LYS A 223 5.32 2.56 -3.81
C LYS A 223 5.58 1.47 -4.88
N GLY A 224 4.55 1.10 -5.62
CA GLY A 224 4.63 0.17 -6.74
C GLY A 224 4.88 -1.27 -6.32
N PHE A 225 4.57 -1.65 -5.08
CA PHE A 225 4.79 -3.01 -4.58
C PHE A 225 3.87 -4.01 -5.28
N ILE A 226 4.42 -5.12 -5.74
CA ILE A 226 3.66 -6.22 -6.34
C ILE A 226 3.92 -7.50 -5.56
N ALA A 227 2.88 -8.17 -5.12
CA ALA A 227 2.92 -9.56 -4.67
C ALA A 227 2.19 -10.47 -5.66
N ARG A 228 2.77 -11.63 -5.96
CA ARG A 228 2.15 -12.63 -6.82
C ARG A 228 2.35 -14.05 -6.32
N ASP A 229 1.32 -14.89 -6.36
CA ASP A 229 1.41 -16.31 -6.03
C ASP A 229 1.98 -16.57 -4.61
N MET A 230 1.55 -15.77 -3.62
CA MET A 230 2.01 -15.84 -2.21
C MET A 230 0.84 -15.83 -1.21
N GLY A 231 1.06 -16.43 -0.03
CA GLY A 231 0.14 -16.38 1.09
C GLY A 231 0.64 -15.49 2.23
N PHE A 232 -0.26 -14.74 2.83
CA PHE A 232 0.01 -13.91 4.01
C PHE A 232 -0.93 -14.34 5.13
N GLN A 233 -0.38 -14.75 6.27
CA GLN A 233 -1.19 -15.30 7.35
C GLN A 233 -0.83 -14.72 8.71
N ASN A 234 -1.84 -14.36 9.51
CA ASN A 234 -1.69 -14.14 10.94
C ASN A 234 -2.43 -15.23 11.72
N THR A 235 -1.70 -16.05 12.46
CA THR A 235 -2.22 -17.22 13.18
C THR A 235 -2.67 -16.91 14.61
N ALA A 236 -2.72 -15.64 15.02
CA ALA A 236 -3.29 -15.27 16.31
C ALA A 236 -4.76 -15.70 16.36
N ARG A 237 -5.15 -16.40 17.43
CA ARG A 237 -6.51 -16.95 17.57
C ARG A 237 -7.53 -15.82 17.68
N ALA A 238 -8.80 -16.08 17.34
CA ALA A 238 -9.90 -15.11 17.48
C ALA A 238 -9.98 -14.42 18.86
N ALA A 239 -9.62 -15.11 19.94
CA ALA A 239 -9.60 -14.56 21.31
C ALA A 239 -8.49 -13.51 21.54
N MET A 240 -7.57 -13.35 20.59
CA MET A 240 -6.43 -12.43 20.67
C MET A 240 -6.73 -11.04 20.09
N TYR A 241 -7.99 -10.80 19.69
CA TYR A 241 -8.50 -9.58 19.05
C TYR A 241 -7.78 -9.26 17.73
N GLN A 242 -7.57 -7.98 17.41
CA GLN A 242 -7.02 -7.54 16.12
C GLN A 242 -5.64 -8.14 15.85
N ALA A 243 -5.49 -8.76 14.68
CA ALA A 243 -4.27 -9.45 14.25
C ALA A 243 -4.16 -9.44 12.72
N VAL A 244 -3.42 -8.47 12.19
CA VAL A 244 -3.38 -8.18 10.75
C VAL A 244 -2.48 -9.20 10.03
N ALA A 245 -2.95 -9.79 8.93
CA ALA A 245 -2.13 -10.63 8.05
C ALA A 245 -1.36 -9.76 7.06
N LEU A 246 -2.09 -8.90 6.33
CA LEU A 246 -1.52 -8.00 5.34
C LEU A 246 -1.96 -6.56 5.60
N LEU A 247 -0.99 -5.65 5.68
CA LEU A 247 -1.21 -4.20 5.68
C LEU A 247 -0.62 -3.60 4.41
N SER A 248 -1.42 -2.83 3.68
CA SER A 248 -0.90 -2.04 2.56
C SER A 248 -1.21 -0.56 2.73
N LYS A 249 -0.14 0.22 2.61
CA LYS A 249 -0.14 1.69 2.41
C LYS A 249 0.66 2.06 1.17
N SER A 250 1.04 1.06 0.36
CA SER A 250 1.82 1.24 -0.85
C SER A 250 0.92 1.77 -1.96
N ASP A 251 1.27 2.93 -2.50
CA ASP A 251 0.59 3.48 -3.66
C ASP A 251 0.91 2.68 -4.92
N GLN A 252 -0.11 2.43 -5.73
CA GLN A 252 -0.04 1.59 -6.93
C GLN A 252 0.42 0.15 -6.62
N SER A 253 -0.04 -0.40 -5.48
CA SER A 253 0.27 -1.78 -5.11
C SER A 253 -0.68 -2.80 -5.75
N VAL A 254 -0.13 -3.99 -6.05
CA VAL A 254 -0.89 -5.12 -6.63
C VAL A 254 -0.66 -6.39 -5.82
N PHE A 255 -1.73 -7.14 -5.56
CA PHE A 255 -1.69 -8.45 -4.90
C PHE A 255 -2.40 -9.49 -5.76
N TYR A 256 -1.69 -10.10 -6.70
CA TYR A 256 -2.31 -10.96 -7.71
C TYR A 256 -2.16 -12.45 -7.39
N ARG A 257 -3.28 -13.18 -7.32
CA ARG A 257 -3.30 -14.60 -6.89
C ARG A 257 -2.58 -14.77 -5.55
N CYS A 258 -2.95 -13.95 -4.58
CA CYS A 258 -2.48 -14.05 -3.20
C CYS A 258 -3.59 -14.58 -2.29
N SER A 259 -3.22 -15.29 -1.23
CA SER A 259 -4.12 -15.64 -0.13
C SER A 259 -3.81 -14.75 1.08
N ILE A 260 -4.85 -14.29 1.77
CA ILE A 260 -4.71 -13.43 2.96
C ILE A 260 -5.62 -14.03 4.04
N ASP A 261 -5.02 -14.54 5.12
CA ASP A 261 -5.73 -15.37 6.10
C ASP A 261 -5.43 -14.94 7.54
N ALA A 262 -6.49 -14.63 8.30
CA ALA A 262 -6.47 -14.34 9.73
C ALA A 262 -7.91 -14.26 10.25
N TYR A 263 -8.08 -13.94 11.53
CA TYR A 263 -9.38 -13.72 12.16
C TYR A 263 -9.84 -12.25 12.07
N GLN A 264 -9.55 -11.44 13.09
CA GLN A 264 -9.97 -10.05 13.15
C GLN A 264 -8.91 -9.13 12.51
N ASP A 265 -9.36 -8.20 11.66
CA ASP A 265 -8.53 -7.24 10.93
C ASP A 265 -7.55 -7.88 9.92
N THR A 266 -7.97 -8.96 9.26
CA THR A 266 -7.16 -9.76 8.33
C THR A 266 -6.42 -8.96 7.27
N LEU A 267 -7.11 -8.05 6.58
CA LEU A 267 -6.56 -7.18 5.56
C LEU A 267 -6.76 -5.72 5.96
N TYR A 268 -5.66 -4.98 6.06
CA TYR A 268 -5.67 -3.56 6.39
C TYR A 268 -5.26 -2.72 5.16
N THR A 269 -6.25 -2.39 4.32
CA THR A 269 -6.10 -1.50 3.14
C THR A 269 -6.18 -0.02 3.56
N GLN A 270 -5.15 0.50 4.20
CA GLN A 270 -5.28 1.75 4.96
C GLN A 270 -5.30 3.01 4.08
N SER A 271 -4.42 3.13 3.09
CA SER A 271 -4.36 4.32 2.22
C SER A 271 -3.70 4.04 0.86
N ASN A 272 -3.77 5.04 -0.04
CA ASN A 272 -3.27 4.99 -1.42
C ASN A 272 -4.00 4.01 -2.36
N ARG A 273 -3.56 3.92 -3.63
CA ARG A 273 -4.19 3.08 -4.65
C ARG A 273 -3.68 1.64 -4.56
N GLN A 274 -4.60 0.69 -4.50
CA GLN A 274 -4.29 -0.73 -4.32
C GLN A 274 -5.19 -1.58 -5.23
N PHE A 275 -4.69 -2.72 -5.71
CA PHE A 275 -5.42 -3.68 -6.52
C PHE A 275 -5.16 -5.10 -6.01
N TYR A 276 -6.22 -5.90 -5.88
CA TYR A 276 -6.20 -7.28 -5.38
C TYR A 276 -6.91 -8.17 -6.40
#